data_AF-A0A5B9C7N9-F1
#
_entry.id   AF-A0A5B9C7N9-F1
#
_cell.length_a   1.000
_cell.length_b   1.000
_cell.length_c   1.000
_cell.angle_alpha   90.00
_cell.angle_beta   90.00
_cell.angle_gamma   90.00
#
_symmetry.space_group_name_H-M   'P 1'
#
loop_
_entity.id
_entity.type
_entity.pdbx_description
1 polymer ?
#
loop_
_entity_poly.entity_id
_entity_poly.type
_entity_poly.pdbx_seq_one_letter_code
_entity_poly.pdbx_strand_id
1 'polypeptide(L)'
;NKKQSPQCIPTRCPEPPLTENKLVLKEMADQVGIVQLSCREGLILYGASILRCLSSQQWNDSFPVCKMVLCRRPPYIPFGDPVVSSLHFGSTVSYTCMDGFLLKGTSTIICQADGTWSSPLPECIPVECPQPEEIQNGIVDVQGLTYLSTALYSCKPGFELIGNTTILCGEDGGWLGGEPSCKPIECSKPREIKNGRYSYVDLHYTHTVTYSCDRGFRLEGQRILTCLETREWDTKAPSCRAINCDPPQPIENGFVEGADYSYGAMVIYSCIPGFQLSGLAMQ
;
A
#
# COMPACT_ATOMS: atom_id res chain seq x y z
N ASN A 1 -5.42 110.03 10.13
CA ASN A 1 -6.05 108.78 10.62
C ASN A 1 -6.39 107.82 9.49
N LYS A 2 -5.43 107.00 9.04
CA LYS A 2 -5.74 105.88 8.12
C LYS A 2 -6.26 104.73 8.98
N LYS A 3 -7.57 104.47 8.92
CA LYS A 3 -8.19 103.26 9.50
C LYS A 3 -7.72 102.06 8.67
N GLN A 4 -6.95 101.19 9.28
CA GLN A 4 -6.50 99.93 8.68
C GLN A 4 -7.70 98.99 8.59
N SER A 5 -8.03 98.54 7.38
CA SER A 5 -9.07 97.54 7.13
C SER A 5 -8.68 96.20 7.74
N PRO A 6 -9.60 95.47 8.41
CA PRO A 6 -9.29 94.15 8.94
C PRO A 6 -8.94 93.20 7.80
N GLN A 7 -7.75 92.61 7.86
CA GLN A 7 -7.33 91.56 6.92
C GLN A 7 -7.44 90.20 7.59
N CYS A 8 -8.12 89.26 6.95
CA CYS A 8 -8.14 87.87 7.36
C CYS A 8 -6.81 87.23 6.99
N ILE A 9 -6.04 86.82 7.99
CA ILE A 9 -4.82 86.04 7.80
C ILE A 9 -5.20 84.56 7.89
N PRO A 10 -4.72 83.69 6.98
CA PRO A 10 -4.97 82.26 7.06
C PRO A 10 -4.46 81.68 8.38
N THR A 11 -5.31 80.91 9.07
CA THR A 11 -4.94 80.15 10.26
C THR A 11 -3.93 79.07 9.89
N ARG A 12 -2.74 79.09 10.49
CA ARG A 12 -1.69 78.09 10.27
C ARG A 12 -1.75 77.04 11.36
N CYS A 13 -2.10 75.81 11.00
CA CYS A 13 -2.01 74.65 11.89
C CYS A 13 -0.63 73.96 11.78
N PRO A 14 -0.24 73.16 12.80
CA PRO A 14 0.98 72.34 12.73
C PRO A 14 0.97 71.40 11.52
N GLU A 15 2.14 71.22 10.90
CA GLU A 15 2.29 70.28 9.78
C GLU A 15 2.00 68.83 10.24
N PRO A 16 1.28 68.03 9.43
CA PRO A 16 1.05 66.62 9.76
C PRO A 16 2.37 65.83 9.86
N PRO A 17 2.54 64.94 10.84
CA PRO A 17 3.75 64.13 11.00
C PRO A 17 3.78 62.98 9.98
N LEU A 18 4.05 63.30 8.70
CA LEU A 18 3.94 62.37 7.57
C LEU A 18 4.89 61.16 7.68
N THR A 19 6.13 61.38 8.12
CA THR A 19 7.16 60.34 8.22
C THR A 19 6.95 59.43 9.43
N GLU A 20 6.70 60.01 10.60
CA GLU A 20 6.52 59.29 11.87
C GLU A 20 5.27 58.40 11.83
N ASN A 21 4.15 58.93 11.35
CA ASN A 21 2.89 58.19 11.27
C ASN A 21 2.73 57.40 9.96
N LYS A 22 3.76 57.41 9.09
CA LYS A 22 3.78 56.74 7.77
C LYS A 22 2.60 57.12 6.87
N LEU A 23 2.20 58.39 6.93
CA LEU A 23 1.06 58.94 6.22
C LEU A 23 1.46 59.40 4.81
N VAL A 24 0.50 59.34 3.90
CA VAL A 24 0.55 59.91 2.57
C VAL A 24 -0.51 60.99 2.48
N LEU A 25 -0.07 62.21 2.22
CA LEU A 25 -0.94 63.34 1.95
C LEU A 25 -1.57 63.17 0.57
N LYS A 26 -2.91 63.09 0.50
CA LYS A 26 -3.65 62.99 -0.77
C LYS A 26 -4.00 64.35 -1.33
N GLU A 27 -4.54 65.23 -0.50
CA GLU A 27 -4.99 66.57 -0.90
C GLU A 27 -4.76 67.58 0.23
N MET A 28 -4.37 68.80 -0.15
CA MET A 28 -4.27 69.97 0.72
C MET A 28 -5.12 71.09 0.11
N ALA A 29 -6.19 71.47 0.80
CA ALA A 29 -6.96 72.66 0.46
C ALA A 29 -6.51 73.81 1.36
N ASP A 30 -5.37 74.45 1.01
CA ASP A 30 -4.74 75.53 1.81
C ASP A 30 -5.67 76.72 2.06
N GLN A 31 -6.64 76.94 1.17
CA GLN A 31 -7.64 78.01 1.31
C GLN A 31 -8.76 77.68 2.32
N VAL A 32 -8.91 76.41 2.71
CA VAL A 32 -10.00 75.90 3.57
C VAL A 32 -9.45 75.23 4.85
N GLY A 33 -8.13 75.05 4.96
CA GLY A 33 -7.49 74.42 6.11
C GLY A 33 -7.86 72.94 6.27
N ILE A 34 -8.06 72.22 5.16
CA ILE A 34 -8.43 70.79 5.17
C ILE A 34 -7.28 69.96 4.58
N VAL A 35 -6.92 68.88 5.29
CA VAL A 35 -5.97 67.88 4.80
C VAL A 35 -6.62 66.52 4.74
N GLN A 36 -6.38 65.80 3.64
CA GLN A 36 -6.77 64.40 3.50
C GLN A 36 -5.54 63.50 3.59
N LEU A 37 -5.58 62.57 4.54
CA LEU A 37 -4.51 61.66 4.86
C LEU A 37 -4.90 60.23 4.47
N SER A 38 -3.93 59.48 3.96
CA SER A 38 -4.08 58.08 3.59
C SER A 38 -2.81 57.30 3.92
N CYS A 39 -2.86 55.98 3.79
CA CYS A 39 -1.69 55.13 3.95
C CYS A 39 -1.20 54.59 2.61
N ARG A 40 0.06 54.16 2.55
CA ARG A 40 0.57 53.35 1.43
C ARG A 40 -0.11 51.99 1.43
N GLU A 41 -0.04 51.29 0.30
CA GLU A 41 -0.55 49.93 0.17
C GLU A 41 0.05 49.00 1.25
N GLY A 42 -0.77 48.12 1.83
CA GLY A 42 -0.36 47.25 2.93
C GLY A 42 -0.38 47.88 4.33
N LEU A 43 -0.86 49.12 4.47
CA LEU A 43 -1.07 49.81 5.73
C LEU A 43 -2.54 50.24 5.88
N ILE A 44 -3.10 50.08 7.08
CA ILE A 44 -4.45 50.52 7.46
C ILE A 44 -4.33 51.83 8.24
N LEU A 45 -5.18 52.79 7.90
CA LEU A 45 -5.28 54.08 8.59
C LEU A 45 -6.14 53.93 9.86
N TYR A 46 -5.57 54.25 11.02
CA TYR A 46 -6.28 54.32 12.30
C TYR A 46 -6.41 55.78 12.73
N GLY A 47 -7.65 56.29 12.76
CA GLY A 47 -7.97 57.68 13.11
C GLY A 47 -8.70 58.42 11.98
N ALA A 48 -8.83 59.73 12.10
CA ALA A 48 -9.52 60.56 11.10
C ALA A 48 -8.72 60.67 9.80
N SER A 49 -9.32 60.29 8.67
CA SER A 49 -8.73 60.44 7.33
C SER A 49 -8.77 61.87 6.78
N ILE A 50 -9.59 62.73 7.40
CA ILE A 50 -9.75 64.13 7.01
C ILE A 50 -9.64 64.96 8.28
N LEU A 51 -8.67 65.89 8.31
CA LEU A 51 -8.50 66.84 9.41
C LEU A 51 -8.81 68.25 8.94
N ARG A 52 -9.43 69.04 9.83
CA ARG A 52 -9.79 70.44 9.59
C ARG A 52 -9.11 71.33 10.62
N CYS A 53 -8.47 72.38 10.15
CA CYS A 53 -7.80 73.38 10.99
C CYS A 53 -8.85 74.33 11.58
N LEU A 54 -8.91 74.42 12.91
CA LEU A 54 -9.84 75.28 13.63
C LEU A 54 -9.29 76.71 13.76
N SER A 55 -10.17 77.67 14.08
CA SER A 55 -9.79 79.07 14.36
C SER A 55 -8.83 79.20 15.55
N SER A 56 -8.79 78.20 16.43
CA SER A 56 -7.84 78.06 17.54
C SER A 56 -6.42 77.64 17.11
N GLN A 57 -6.15 77.50 15.81
CA GLN A 57 -4.88 77.01 15.26
C GLN A 57 -4.54 75.57 15.69
N GLN A 58 -5.58 74.77 15.97
CA GLN A 58 -5.46 73.36 16.32
C GLN A 58 -6.29 72.52 15.35
N TRP A 59 -5.87 71.28 15.12
CA TRP A 59 -6.64 70.31 14.36
C TRP A 59 -7.88 69.87 15.15
N ASN A 60 -8.95 69.57 14.43
CA ASN A 60 -10.22 69.09 15.03
C ASN A 60 -10.12 67.68 15.64
N ASP A 61 -9.06 66.93 15.31
CA ASP A 61 -8.79 65.59 15.80
C ASP A 61 -7.26 65.35 15.84
N SER A 62 -6.87 64.28 16.51
CA SER A 62 -5.51 63.75 16.53
C SER A 62 -5.08 63.22 15.15
N PHE A 63 -3.77 63.27 14.88
CA PHE A 63 -3.23 62.72 13.65
C PHE A 63 -3.41 61.20 13.58
N PRO A 64 -3.94 60.65 12.48
CA PRO A 64 -4.08 59.21 12.31
C PRO A 64 -2.70 58.53 12.21
N VAL A 65 -2.67 57.22 12.40
CA VAL A 65 -1.46 56.39 12.30
C VAL A 65 -1.68 55.26 11.31
N CYS A 66 -0.73 55.05 10.41
CA CYS A 66 -0.73 53.91 9.49
C CYS A 66 -0.05 52.69 10.13
N LYS A 67 -0.82 51.61 10.32
CA LYS A 67 -0.30 50.33 10.84
C LYS A 67 -0.35 49.26 9.77
N MET A 68 0.54 48.27 9.86
CA MET A 68 0.66 47.20 8.87
C MET A 68 -0.58 46.30 8.84
N VAL A 69 -1.02 45.96 7.63
CA VAL A 69 -2.05 44.93 7.41
C VAL A 69 -1.50 43.60 7.90
N LEU A 70 -2.33 42.89 8.66
CA LEU A 70 -2.04 41.56 9.19
C LEU A 70 -3.04 40.58 8.60
N CYS A 71 -2.54 39.58 7.88
CA CYS A 71 -3.36 38.44 7.50
C CYS A 71 -3.65 37.56 8.70
N ARG A 72 -4.79 36.86 8.62
CA ARG A 72 -5.12 35.81 9.59
C ARG A 72 -4.15 34.63 9.44
N ARG A 73 -4.23 33.68 10.38
CA ARG A 73 -3.50 32.41 10.26
C ARG A 73 -3.77 31.77 8.88
N PRO A 74 -2.75 31.20 8.21
CA PRO A 74 -2.92 30.61 6.89
C PRO A 74 -4.06 29.58 6.86
N PRO A 75 -4.82 29.49 5.76
CA PRO A 75 -5.90 28.53 5.63
C PRO A 75 -5.43 27.09 5.81
N TYR A 76 -6.27 26.24 6.38
CA TYR A 76 -6.00 24.80 6.46
C TYR A 76 -6.16 24.16 5.07
N ILE A 77 -5.23 23.29 4.70
CA ILE A 77 -5.37 22.39 3.55
C ILE A 77 -5.26 20.94 4.04
N PRO A 78 -6.08 20.00 3.54
CA PRO A 78 -5.94 18.59 3.89
C PRO A 78 -4.56 18.05 3.49
N PHE A 79 -3.94 17.27 4.38
CA PHE A 79 -2.65 16.59 4.15
C PHE A 79 -1.47 17.50 3.83
N GLY A 80 -1.55 18.79 4.17
CA GLY A 80 -0.46 19.73 3.98
C GLY A 80 -0.34 20.72 5.12
N ASP A 81 0.91 21.11 5.41
CA ASP A 81 1.27 21.99 6.51
C ASP A 81 1.86 23.31 6.01
N PRO A 82 1.41 24.46 6.56
CA PRO A 82 1.98 25.76 6.23
C PRO A 82 3.28 26.01 7.01
N VAL A 83 4.35 26.34 6.28
CA VAL A 83 5.62 26.85 6.81
C VAL A 83 5.53 28.38 6.90
N VAL A 84 5.29 28.88 8.10
CA VAL A 84 4.99 30.31 8.35
C VAL A 84 6.21 31.04 8.90
N SER A 85 6.58 32.14 8.25
CA SER A 85 7.63 33.07 8.74
C SER A 85 7.05 34.37 9.31
N SER A 86 6.03 34.94 8.67
CA SER A 86 5.39 36.20 9.06
C SER A 86 3.98 36.30 8.47
N LEU A 87 3.14 37.19 9.04
CA LEU A 87 1.72 37.34 8.67
C LEU A 87 1.37 38.76 8.19
N HIS A 88 2.37 39.56 7.82
CA HIS A 88 2.14 40.94 7.41
C HIS A 88 1.90 41.03 5.90
N PHE A 89 1.39 42.15 5.41
CA PHE A 89 1.27 42.38 3.97
C PHE A 89 2.58 42.10 3.23
N GLY A 90 2.49 41.37 2.12
CA GLY A 90 3.63 40.94 1.30
C GLY A 90 4.36 39.70 1.84
N SER A 91 4.06 39.24 3.06
CA SER A 91 4.58 37.98 3.58
C SER A 91 4.10 36.81 2.72
N THR A 92 4.97 35.81 2.55
CA THR A 92 4.68 34.59 1.82
C THR A 92 4.70 33.39 2.77
N VAL A 93 3.75 32.48 2.61
CA VAL A 93 3.68 31.19 3.32
C VAL A 93 3.79 30.09 2.29
N SER A 94 4.66 29.11 2.52
CA SER A 94 4.79 27.92 1.68
C SER A 94 4.14 26.72 2.34
N TYR A 95 3.41 25.91 1.58
CA TYR A 95 2.87 24.64 2.03
C TYR A 95 3.77 23.49 1.59
N THR A 96 3.85 22.49 2.47
CA THR A 96 4.48 21.19 2.20
C THR A 96 3.45 20.10 2.45
N CYS A 97 3.36 19.12 1.54
CA CYS A 97 2.47 17.97 1.74
C CYS A 97 3.14 16.92 2.64
N MET A 98 2.32 16.14 3.35
CA MET A 98 2.78 14.97 4.09
C MET A 98 3.25 13.87 3.13
N ASP A 99 4.03 12.92 3.64
CA ASP A 99 4.55 11.80 2.86
C ASP A 99 3.41 11.01 2.18
N GLY A 100 3.62 10.62 0.92
CA GLY A 100 2.61 9.98 0.08
C GLY A 100 1.60 10.93 -0.56
N PHE A 101 1.81 12.25 -0.46
CA PHE A 101 1.00 13.26 -1.16
C PHE A 101 1.87 14.20 -2.01
N LEU A 102 1.39 14.51 -3.21
CA LEU A 102 1.99 15.46 -4.14
C LEU A 102 1.30 16.81 -4.05
N LEU A 103 2.09 17.88 -4.06
CA LEU A 103 1.58 19.24 -4.11
C LEU A 103 1.15 19.61 -5.52
N LYS A 104 -0.12 19.97 -5.68
CA LYS A 104 -0.72 20.45 -6.92
C LYS A 104 -1.01 21.95 -6.83
N GLY A 105 -0.50 22.70 -7.80
CA GLY A 105 -0.62 24.16 -7.87
C GLY A 105 0.60 24.89 -7.31
N THR A 106 0.43 26.17 -6.99
CA THR A 106 1.51 26.99 -6.43
C THR A 106 1.66 26.69 -4.95
N SER A 107 2.86 26.28 -4.52
CA SER A 107 3.13 25.94 -3.12
C SER A 107 3.07 27.12 -2.17
N THR A 108 3.02 28.35 -2.69
CA THR A 108 3.07 29.58 -1.90
C THR A 108 1.82 30.44 -2.04
N ILE A 109 1.44 31.08 -0.94
CA ILE A 109 0.40 32.11 -0.88
C ILE A 109 0.97 33.40 -0.29
N ILE A 110 0.43 34.54 -0.71
CA ILE A 110 0.91 35.87 -0.35
C ILE A 110 -0.17 36.62 0.42
N CYS A 111 0.22 37.32 1.49
CA CYS A 111 -0.68 38.18 2.25
C CYS A 111 -0.98 39.47 1.49
N GLN A 112 -2.25 39.68 1.15
CA GLN A 112 -2.72 40.77 0.30
C GLN A 112 -3.11 42.01 1.12
N ALA A 113 -3.26 43.15 0.44
CA ALA A 113 -3.52 44.44 1.09
C ALA A 113 -4.86 44.51 1.82
N ASP A 114 -5.80 43.62 1.49
CA ASP A 114 -7.10 43.48 2.16
C ASP A 114 -7.04 42.57 3.42
N GLY A 115 -5.87 42.04 3.75
CA GLY A 115 -5.66 41.14 4.89
C GLY A 115 -6.08 39.70 4.62
N THR A 116 -6.31 39.32 3.36
CA THR A 116 -6.57 37.94 2.95
C THR A 116 -5.34 37.31 2.30
N TRP A 117 -5.33 35.99 2.23
CA TRP A 117 -4.29 35.26 1.52
C TRP A 117 -4.70 35.06 0.06
N SER A 118 -3.73 35.14 -0.85
CA SER A 118 -3.95 34.91 -2.27
C SER A 118 -4.57 33.53 -2.56
N SER A 119 -5.44 33.48 -3.57
CA SER A 119 -6.11 32.29 -4.10
C SER A 119 -5.59 31.97 -5.52
N PRO A 120 -5.58 30.70 -5.96
CA PRO A 120 -6.03 29.49 -5.27
C PRO A 120 -5.04 28.98 -4.22
N LEU A 121 -5.55 28.20 -3.25
CA LEU A 121 -4.71 27.44 -2.32
C LEU A 121 -4.13 26.19 -3.03
N PRO A 122 -2.93 25.71 -2.64
CA PRO A 122 -2.43 24.43 -3.12
C PRO A 122 -3.28 23.27 -2.61
N GLU A 123 -3.26 22.17 -3.35
CA GLU A 123 -3.91 20.90 -2.97
C GLU A 123 -2.85 19.83 -2.79
N CYS A 124 -2.96 19.03 -1.73
CA CYS A 124 -2.15 17.82 -1.55
C CYS A 124 -2.98 16.61 -2.00
N ILE A 125 -2.59 16.01 -3.12
CA ILE A 125 -3.25 14.84 -3.70
C ILE A 125 -2.42 13.59 -3.41
N PRO A 126 -3.04 12.44 -3.10
CA PRO A 126 -2.26 11.23 -2.84
C PRO A 126 -1.45 10.84 -4.08
N VAL A 127 -0.26 10.27 -3.87
CA VAL A 127 0.46 9.60 -4.96
C VAL A 127 -0.36 8.43 -5.48
N GLU A 128 -0.21 8.14 -6.77
CA GLU A 128 -0.92 7.06 -7.44
C GLU A 128 0.11 6.06 -7.97
N CYS A 129 -0.02 4.81 -7.52
CA CYS A 129 0.76 3.70 -8.01
C CYS A 129 0.24 3.23 -9.39
N PRO A 130 1.11 2.65 -10.25
CA PRO A 130 0.66 2.10 -11.53
C PRO A 130 -0.32 0.95 -11.31
N GLN A 131 -1.10 0.59 -12.34
CA GLN A 131 -1.91 -0.63 -12.28
C GLN A 131 -0.97 -1.84 -12.06
N PRO A 132 -1.18 -2.68 -11.04
CA PRO A 132 -0.37 -3.88 -10.83
C PRO A 132 -0.39 -4.81 -12.05
N GLU A 133 0.76 -5.39 -12.39
CA GLU A 133 0.85 -6.32 -13.52
C GLU A 133 0.13 -7.63 -13.22
N GLU A 134 -0.47 -8.21 -14.28
CA GLU A 134 -1.07 -9.53 -14.22
C GLU A 134 0.02 -10.61 -14.31
N ILE A 135 0.09 -11.46 -13.28
CA ILE A 135 1.05 -12.56 -13.25
C ILE A 135 0.46 -13.81 -13.90
N GLN A 136 1.30 -14.62 -14.54
CA GLN A 136 0.86 -15.88 -15.17
C GLN A 136 0.25 -16.82 -14.14
N ASN A 137 -0.93 -17.38 -14.47
CA ASN A 137 -1.73 -18.24 -13.59
C ASN A 137 -2.11 -17.60 -12.24
N GLY A 138 -1.95 -16.29 -12.11
CA GLY A 138 -2.43 -15.51 -10.98
C GLY A 138 -3.73 -14.78 -11.27
N ILE A 139 -4.24 -14.18 -10.21
CA ILE A 139 -5.40 -13.29 -10.16
C ILE A 139 -4.98 -12.16 -9.22
N VAL A 140 -5.17 -10.91 -9.65
CA VAL A 140 -4.91 -9.72 -8.84
C VAL A 140 -6.22 -9.02 -8.53
N ASP A 141 -6.48 -8.81 -7.23
CA ASP A 141 -7.61 -8.02 -6.73
C ASP A 141 -7.10 -6.66 -6.25
N VAL A 142 -7.42 -5.61 -7.01
CA VAL A 142 -6.92 -4.25 -6.78
C VAL A 142 -7.97 -3.47 -5.99
N GLN A 143 -7.65 -3.09 -4.74
CA GLN A 143 -8.59 -2.37 -3.87
C GLN A 143 -8.43 -0.84 -3.95
N GLY A 144 -7.47 -0.36 -4.74
CA GLY A 144 -7.19 1.05 -4.99
C GLY A 144 -5.79 1.24 -5.55
N LEU A 145 -5.50 2.43 -6.07
CA LEU A 145 -4.19 2.78 -6.63
C LEU A 145 -3.50 3.92 -5.88
N THR A 146 -4.17 4.58 -4.94
CA THR A 146 -3.60 5.71 -4.20
C THR A 146 -2.73 5.26 -3.03
N TYR A 147 -1.91 6.16 -2.48
CA TYR A 147 -1.12 5.93 -1.26
C TYR A 147 -1.86 5.10 -0.19
N LEU A 148 -1.19 4.08 0.34
CA LEU A 148 -1.71 3.09 1.30
C LEU A 148 -2.80 2.13 0.79
N SER A 149 -3.19 2.22 -0.49
CA SER A 149 -4.05 1.19 -1.10
C SER A 149 -3.30 -0.13 -1.24
N THR A 150 -4.05 -1.24 -1.27
CA THR A 150 -3.49 -2.58 -1.40
C THR A 150 -3.99 -3.30 -2.64
N ALA A 151 -3.15 -4.17 -3.19
CA ALA A 151 -3.56 -5.18 -4.15
C ALA A 151 -3.19 -6.57 -3.64
N LEU A 152 -4.10 -7.53 -3.82
CA LEU A 152 -3.97 -8.90 -3.35
C LEU A 152 -3.79 -9.85 -4.54
N TYR A 153 -2.68 -10.56 -4.55
CA TYR A 153 -2.42 -11.65 -5.49
C TYR A 153 -2.89 -12.99 -4.92
N SER A 154 -3.49 -13.77 -5.79
CA SER A 154 -3.84 -15.17 -5.56
C SER A 154 -3.52 -15.98 -6.82
N CYS A 155 -3.36 -17.28 -6.67
CA CYS A 155 -3.11 -18.17 -7.81
C CYS A 155 -4.38 -18.94 -8.19
N LYS A 156 -4.49 -19.28 -9.47
CA LYS A 156 -5.53 -20.18 -9.96
C LYS A 156 -5.34 -21.58 -9.35
N PRO A 157 -6.41 -22.41 -9.27
CA PRO A 157 -6.31 -23.76 -8.73
C PRO A 157 -5.19 -24.58 -9.38
N GLY A 158 -4.44 -25.33 -8.57
CA GLY A 158 -3.27 -26.09 -9.02
C GLY A 158 -1.96 -25.32 -9.06
N PHE A 159 -1.98 -24.06 -8.67
CA PHE A 159 -0.79 -23.22 -8.53
C PHE A 159 -0.68 -22.65 -7.13
N GLU A 160 0.55 -22.48 -6.68
CA GLU A 160 0.91 -21.89 -5.41
C GLU A 160 1.60 -20.55 -5.59
N LEU A 161 1.32 -19.62 -4.68
CA LEU A 161 1.91 -18.30 -4.70
C LEU A 161 3.27 -18.32 -3.99
N ILE A 162 4.30 -17.87 -4.69
CA ILE A 162 5.66 -17.69 -4.20
C ILE A 162 5.98 -16.19 -4.18
N GLY A 163 6.11 -15.62 -3.00
CA GLY A 163 6.36 -14.19 -2.80
C GLY A 163 5.36 -13.58 -1.81
N ASN A 164 5.21 -12.26 -1.86
CA ASN A 164 4.23 -11.55 -1.04
C ASN A 164 2.83 -11.67 -1.67
N THR A 165 1.84 -12.09 -0.88
CA THR A 165 0.44 -12.15 -1.33
C THR A 165 -0.15 -10.77 -1.52
N THR A 166 0.28 -9.79 -0.74
CA THR A 166 -0.28 -8.44 -0.72
C THR A 166 0.82 -7.43 -0.99
N ILE A 167 0.55 -6.50 -1.90
CA ILE A 167 1.39 -5.34 -2.16
C ILE A 167 0.69 -4.06 -1.69
N LEU A 168 1.48 -3.06 -1.28
CA LEU A 168 1.01 -1.79 -0.71
C LEU A 168 1.53 -0.62 -1.54
N CYS A 169 0.68 0.36 -1.86
CA CYS A 169 1.11 1.56 -2.56
C CYS A 169 1.91 2.47 -1.62
N GLY A 170 3.19 2.64 -1.92
CA GLY A 170 4.17 3.40 -1.15
C GLY A 170 4.06 4.91 -1.35
N GLU A 171 4.81 5.64 -0.52
CA GLU A 171 4.83 7.11 -0.53
C GLU A 171 5.47 7.72 -1.79
N ASP A 172 6.27 6.94 -2.50
CA ASP A 172 6.94 7.30 -3.75
C ASP A 172 6.11 6.99 -5.01
N GLY A 173 4.91 6.43 -4.84
CA GLY A 173 4.09 5.94 -5.95
C GLY A 173 4.54 4.57 -6.50
N GLY A 174 5.40 3.85 -5.76
CA GLY A 174 5.81 2.49 -6.07
C GLY A 174 5.01 1.44 -5.28
N TRP A 175 4.81 0.25 -5.86
CA TRP A 175 4.27 -0.88 -5.11
C TRP A 175 5.35 -1.52 -4.23
N LEU A 176 5.08 -1.56 -2.93
CA LEU A 176 5.89 -2.23 -1.93
C LEU A 176 5.44 -3.69 -1.81
N GLY A 177 6.39 -4.61 -1.77
CA GLY A 177 6.15 -6.06 -1.64
C GLY A 177 6.68 -6.88 -2.82
N GLY A 178 7.04 -6.25 -3.94
CA GLY A 178 7.57 -6.94 -5.11
C GLY A 178 6.53 -7.83 -5.81
N GLU A 179 6.89 -8.33 -6.99
CA GLU A 179 6.01 -9.15 -7.82
C GLU A 179 6.07 -10.64 -7.39
N PRO A 180 4.94 -11.25 -6.99
CA PRO A 180 4.91 -12.68 -6.68
C PRO A 180 4.82 -13.53 -7.96
N SER A 181 5.10 -14.83 -7.83
CA SER A 181 4.98 -15.78 -8.94
C SER A 181 4.09 -16.97 -8.57
N CYS A 182 3.24 -17.40 -9.49
CA CYS A 182 2.43 -18.60 -9.33
C CYS A 182 3.16 -19.80 -9.95
N LYS A 183 3.52 -20.78 -9.14
CA LYS A 183 4.18 -22.01 -9.60
C LYS A 183 3.22 -23.19 -9.55
N PRO A 184 3.30 -24.16 -10.48
CA PRO A 184 2.52 -25.38 -10.38
C PRO A 184 2.77 -26.09 -9.05
N ILE A 185 1.70 -26.59 -8.43
CA ILE A 185 1.79 -27.44 -7.24
C ILE A 185 2.28 -28.81 -7.70
N GLU A 186 3.43 -29.25 -7.17
CA GLU A 186 4.02 -30.55 -7.46
C GLU A 186 4.09 -31.39 -6.18
N CYS A 187 3.53 -32.60 -6.23
CA CYS A 187 3.61 -33.55 -5.13
C CYS A 187 5.00 -34.17 -5.01
N SER A 188 5.35 -34.58 -3.78
CA SER A 188 6.58 -35.32 -3.53
C SER A 188 6.66 -36.60 -4.38
N LYS A 189 7.88 -36.94 -4.83
CA LYS A 189 8.10 -38.15 -5.63
C LYS A 189 7.51 -39.39 -4.94
N PRO A 190 6.77 -40.25 -5.65
CA PRO A 190 6.10 -41.40 -5.04
C PRO A 190 7.11 -42.33 -4.36
N ARG A 191 6.71 -42.87 -3.21
CA ARG A 191 7.57 -43.74 -2.41
C ARG A 191 7.74 -45.10 -3.08
N GLU A 192 8.97 -45.59 -3.16
CA GLU A 192 9.25 -46.95 -3.61
C GLU A 192 8.69 -48.00 -2.62
N ILE A 193 8.07 -49.04 -3.15
CA ILE A 193 7.48 -50.14 -2.38
C ILE A 193 8.20 -51.45 -2.69
N LYS A 194 8.40 -52.31 -1.67
CA LYS A 194 9.03 -53.62 -1.88
C LYS A 194 8.13 -54.53 -2.72
N ASN A 195 8.72 -55.29 -3.63
CA ASN A 195 8.01 -56.22 -4.53
C ASN A 195 6.89 -55.56 -5.34
N GLY A 196 7.13 -54.31 -5.75
CA GLY A 196 6.24 -53.55 -6.59
C GLY A 196 6.93 -52.37 -7.25
N ARG A 197 6.19 -51.70 -8.13
CA ARG A 197 6.63 -50.56 -8.93
C ARG A 197 5.49 -49.56 -9.08
N TYR A 198 5.83 -48.31 -9.37
CA TYR A 198 4.87 -47.27 -9.71
C TYR A 198 5.19 -46.64 -11.06
N SER A 199 4.18 -46.04 -11.68
CA SER A 199 4.30 -45.30 -12.94
C SER A 199 3.44 -44.04 -12.88
N TYR A 200 3.92 -42.98 -13.53
CA TYR A 200 3.27 -41.68 -13.59
C TYR A 200 3.68 -40.94 -14.86
N VAL A 201 2.86 -39.97 -15.28
CA VAL A 201 3.16 -39.06 -16.39
C VAL A 201 3.68 -37.74 -15.85
N ASP A 202 3.04 -37.24 -14.81
CA ASP A 202 3.34 -35.98 -14.14
C ASP A 202 2.99 -36.09 -12.65
N LEU A 203 3.56 -35.24 -11.81
CA LEU A 203 3.36 -35.17 -10.36
C LEU A 203 2.63 -33.90 -9.93
N HIS A 204 2.20 -33.06 -10.88
CA HIS A 204 1.43 -31.86 -10.58
C HIS A 204 0.02 -32.15 -10.04
N TYR A 205 -0.60 -31.14 -9.44
CA TYR A 205 -1.98 -31.17 -8.94
C TYR A 205 -2.94 -31.88 -9.91
N THR A 206 -3.83 -32.74 -9.36
CA THR A 206 -4.77 -33.64 -10.08
C THR A 206 -4.16 -34.80 -10.86
N HIS A 207 -2.84 -34.83 -11.10
CA HIS A 207 -2.21 -35.99 -11.71
C HIS A 207 -2.13 -37.16 -10.74
N THR A 208 -2.00 -38.35 -11.31
CA THR A 208 -2.07 -39.60 -10.56
C THR A 208 -0.84 -40.46 -10.77
N VAL A 209 -0.51 -41.22 -9.73
CA VAL A 209 0.51 -42.27 -9.76
C VAL A 209 -0.16 -43.62 -9.57
N THR A 210 0.23 -44.60 -10.39
CA THR A 210 -0.36 -45.94 -10.35
C THR A 210 0.67 -46.95 -9.87
N TYR A 211 0.34 -47.63 -8.78
CA TYR A 211 1.13 -48.72 -8.22
C TYR A 211 0.72 -50.09 -8.77
N SER A 212 1.71 -50.97 -8.86
CA SER A 212 1.53 -52.36 -9.24
C SER A 212 2.50 -53.24 -8.48
N CYS A 213 2.04 -54.39 -7.99
CA CYS A 213 2.92 -55.37 -7.38
C CYS A 213 3.56 -56.28 -8.43
N ASP A 214 4.74 -56.80 -8.10
CA ASP A 214 5.38 -57.83 -8.89
C ASP A 214 4.57 -59.14 -8.84
N ARG A 215 4.90 -60.06 -9.76
CA ARG A 215 4.20 -61.34 -9.84
C ARG A 215 4.28 -62.08 -8.50
N GLY A 216 3.14 -62.65 -8.09
CA GLY A 216 3.01 -63.40 -6.84
C GLY A 216 2.81 -62.55 -5.58
N PHE A 217 2.69 -61.23 -5.73
CA PHE A 217 2.31 -60.32 -4.67
C PHE A 217 0.95 -59.68 -4.96
N ARG A 218 0.12 -59.53 -3.93
CA ARG A 218 -1.16 -58.83 -3.96
C ARG A 218 -0.98 -57.42 -3.38
N LEU A 219 -1.59 -56.43 -4.04
CA LEU A 219 -1.59 -55.04 -3.57
C LEU A 219 -2.60 -54.86 -2.45
N GLU A 220 -2.14 -54.34 -1.31
CA GLU A 220 -2.95 -53.94 -0.16
C GLU A 220 -2.92 -52.41 -0.05
N GLY A 221 -4.09 -51.77 -0.20
CA GLY A 221 -4.25 -50.32 -0.20
C GLY A 221 -4.80 -49.77 -1.53
N GLN A 222 -4.75 -48.45 -1.71
CA GLN A 222 -5.18 -47.82 -2.96
C GLN A 222 -4.11 -47.99 -4.05
N ARG A 223 -4.58 -48.34 -5.24
CA ARG A 223 -3.70 -48.55 -6.40
C ARG A 223 -3.27 -47.24 -7.07
N ILE A 224 -4.18 -46.27 -7.09
CA ILE A 224 -4.02 -44.98 -7.75
C ILE A 224 -4.04 -43.93 -6.66
N LEU A 225 -3.01 -43.11 -6.60
CA LEU A 225 -2.92 -41.97 -5.69
C LEU A 225 -3.00 -40.69 -6.51
N THR A 226 -3.74 -39.70 -6.03
CA THR A 226 -3.97 -38.41 -6.69
C THR A 226 -3.23 -37.30 -5.95
N CYS A 227 -2.54 -36.43 -6.68
CA CYS A 227 -1.87 -35.28 -6.10
C CYS A 227 -2.88 -34.20 -5.69
N LEU A 228 -2.87 -33.84 -4.41
CA LEU A 228 -3.73 -32.81 -3.83
C LEU A 228 -3.08 -31.43 -3.87
N GLU A 229 -3.90 -30.40 -3.68
CA GLU A 229 -3.47 -29.00 -3.58
C GLU A 229 -2.53 -28.74 -2.39
N THR A 230 -2.56 -29.62 -1.39
CA THR A 230 -1.67 -29.58 -0.22
C THR A 230 -0.24 -30.05 -0.51
N ARG A 231 0.09 -30.41 -1.75
CA ARG A 231 1.33 -31.11 -2.16
C ARG A 231 1.47 -32.53 -1.61
N GLU A 232 0.39 -33.08 -1.07
CA GLU A 232 0.34 -34.45 -0.54
C GLU A 232 -0.46 -35.36 -1.46
N TRP A 233 -0.15 -36.65 -1.38
CA TRP A 233 -0.97 -37.67 -2.02
C TRP A 233 -2.26 -37.88 -1.21
N ASP A 234 -3.38 -38.07 -1.89
CA ASP A 234 -4.69 -38.34 -1.28
C ASP A 234 -4.69 -39.49 -0.26
N THR A 235 -3.86 -40.50 -0.49
CA THR A 235 -3.63 -41.61 0.42
C THR A 235 -2.15 -42.01 0.51
N LYS A 236 -1.85 -42.85 1.51
CA LYS A 236 -0.50 -43.39 1.71
C LYS A 236 -0.19 -44.45 0.66
N ALA A 237 1.08 -44.57 0.29
CA ALA A 237 1.55 -45.60 -0.65
C ALA A 237 1.13 -47.02 -0.19
N PRO A 238 0.62 -47.86 -1.10
CA PRO A 238 0.17 -49.22 -0.77
C PRO A 238 1.34 -50.16 -0.46
N SER A 239 1.04 -51.33 0.10
CA SER A 239 2.01 -52.39 0.34
C SER A 239 1.75 -53.61 -0.54
N CYS A 240 2.80 -54.28 -0.99
CA CYS A 240 2.71 -55.54 -1.72
C CYS A 240 2.96 -56.71 -0.77
N ARG A 241 1.95 -57.56 -0.58
CA ARG A 241 2.03 -58.73 0.29
C ARG A 241 2.10 -60.01 -0.55
N ALA A 242 2.98 -60.93 -0.17
CA ALA A 242 3.08 -62.21 -0.84
C ALA A 242 1.73 -62.92 -0.82
N ILE A 243 1.34 -63.50 -1.95
CA ILE A 243 0.15 -64.36 -2.02
C ILE A 243 0.50 -65.64 -1.28
N ASN A 244 -0.33 -66.01 -0.30
CA ASN A 244 -0.20 -67.30 0.37
C ASN A 244 -1.04 -68.34 -0.36
N CYS A 245 -0.42 -69.45 -0.69
CA CYS A 245 -1.11 -70.63 -1.19
C CYS A 245 -1.78 -71.38 -0.03
N ASP A 246 -2.82 -72.14 -0.35
CA ASP A 246 -3.38 -73.08 0.62
C ASP A 246 -2.33 -74.15 0.94
N PRO A 247 -2.24 -74.63 2.21
CA PRO A 247 -1.34 -75.69 2.57
C PRO A 247 -1.55 -76.92 1.66
N PRO A 248 -0.48 -77.50 1.10
CA PRO A 248 -0.59 -78.69 0.26
C PRO A 248 -1.24 -79.82 1.05
N GLN A 249 -2.06 -80.62 0.38
CA GLN A 249 -2.73 -81.76 1.02
C GLN A 249 -1.69 -82.80 1.48
N PRO A 250 -1.94 -83.51 2.61
CA PRO A 250 -1.06 -84.59 3.05
C PRO A 250 -0.91 -85.64 1.95
N ILE A 251 0.32 -86.07 1.68
CA ILE A 251 0.60 -87.17 0.75
C ILE A 251 0.49 -88.52 1.48
N GLU A 252 -0.10 -89.51 0.83
CA GLU A 252 -0.19 -90.87 1.38
C GLU A 252 1.21 -91.50 1.48
N ASN A 253 1.52 -92.13 2.61
CA ASN A 253 2.86 -92.72 2.88
C ASN A 253 4.02 -91.70 2.74
N GLY A 254 3.78 -90.45 3.10
CA GLY A 254 4.80 -89.41 3.16
C GLY A 254 4.39 -88.21 4.01
N PHE A 255 5.21 -87.16 3.98
CA PHE A 255 4.97 -85.91 4.68
C PHE A 255 5.51 -84.74 3.86
N VAL A 256 4.91 -83.56 4.07
CA VAL A 256 5.36 -82.30 3.48
C VAL A 256 6.19 -81.56 4.52
N GLU A 257 7.41 -81.17 4.14
CA GLU A 257 8.32 -80.37 4.94
C GLU A 257 8.25 -78.91 4.48
N GLY A 258 7.99 -78.00 5.42
CA GLY A 258 7.85 -76.57 5.18
C GLY A 258 6.61 -76.01 5.89
N ALA A 259 6.75 -74.81 6.47
CA ALA A 259 5.65 -74.12 7.17
C ALA A 259 5.31 -72.76 6.55
N ASP A 260 6.08 -72.32 5.55
CA ASP A 260 5.85 -71.10 4.80
C ASP A 260 5.30 -71.45 3.42
N TYR A 261 4.09 -71.00 3.14
CA TYR A 261 3.38 -71.21 1.87
C TYR A 261 3.22 -69.89 1.10
N SER A 262 4.04 -68.89 1.42
CA SER A 262 4.07 -67.63 0.69
C SER A 262 4.71 -67.80 -0.68
N TYR A 263 4.32 -66.95 -1.63
CA TYR A 263 4.85 -66.98 -2.99
C TYR A 263 6.39 -66.94 -3.03
N GLY A 264 7.00 -67.95 -3.63
CA GLY A 264 8.45 -68.12 -3.72
C GLY A 264 9.07 -68.97 -2.61
N ALA A 265 8.29 -69.36 -1.59
CA ALA A 265 8.70 -70.39 -0.63
C ALA A 265 8.69 -71.78 -1.29
N MET A 266 9.59 -72.66 -0.86
CA MET A 266 9.68 -74.05 -1.33
C MET A 266 9.18 -75.00 -0.25
N VAL A 267 8.38 -75.98 -0.65
CA VAL A 267 8.02 -77.14 0.18
C VAL A 267 8.67 -78.40 -0.38
N ILE A 268 9.09 -79.30 0.52
CA ILE A 268 9.78 -80.54 0.15
C ILE A 268 8.86 -81.71 0.48
N TYR A 269 8.74 -82.67 -0.43
CA TYR A 269 7.97 -83.88 -0.23
C TYR A 269 8.90 -85.06 0.13
N SER A 270 8.64 -85.69 1.27
CA SER A 270 9.46 -86.80 1.80
C SER A 270 8.60 -88.04 2.04
N CYS A 271 9.07 -89.22 1.62
CA CYS A 271 8.38 -90.50 1.82
C CYS A 271 8.82 -91.18 3.12
N ILE A 272 7.93 -91.98 3.73
CA ILE A 272 8.34 -92.88 4.82
C ILE A 272 9.23 -94.01 4.30
N PRO A 273 10.09 -94.63 5.14
CA PRO A 273 10.99 -95.69 4.72
C PRO A 273 10.25 -96.85 4.02
N GLY A 274 10.75 -97.27 2.85
CA GLY A 274 10.16 -98.32 2.02
C GLY A 274 9.35 -97.81 0.82
N PHE A 275 9.12 -96.50 0.71
CA PHE A 275 8.43 -95.85 -0.41
C PHE A 275 9.36 -94.86 -1.13
N GLN A 276 9.16 -94.68 -2.44
CA GLN A 276 9.93 -93.74 -3.25
C GLN A 276 8.99 -92.73 -3.91
N LEU A 277 9.37 -91.46 -3.87
CA LEU A 277 8.61 -90.38 -4.50
C LEU A 277 8.67 -90.52 -6.03
N SER A 278 7.51 -90.54 -6.68
CA SER A 278 7.39 -90.53 -8.14
C SER A 278 6.90 -89.16 -8.59
N GLY A 279 7.82 -88.24 -8.92
CA GLY A 279 7.50 -86.87 -9.32
C GLY A 279 8.54 -85.84 -8.86
N LEU A 280 8.16 -84.56 -8.87
CA LEU A 280 8.99 -83.48 -8.35
C LEU A 280 9.04 -83.54 -6.83
N ALA A 281 10.24 -83.60 -6.25
CA ALA A 281 10.44 -83.60 -4.80
C ALA A 281 10.31 -82.22 -4.14
N MET A 282 10.21 -81.16 -4.96
CA MET A 282 10.16 -79.77 -4.51
C MET A 282 9.15 -79.00 -5.37
N GLN A 283 8.37 -78.13 -4.73
CA GLN A 283 7.42 -77.24 -5.41
C GLN A 283 7.38 -75.86 -4.77
#